data_AF-A0AAV3ZKB1-F1
#
_entry.id   AF-A0AAV3ZKB1-F1
#
_cell.length_a   1.000
_cell.length_b   1.000
_cell.length_c   1.000
_cell.angle_alpha   90.00
_cell.angle_beta   90.00
_cell.angle_gamma   90.00
#
_symmetry.space_group_name_H-M   'P 1'
#
loop_
_entity.id
_entity.type
_entity.pdbx_description
1 polymer ?
#
loop_
_entity_poly.entity_id
_entity_poly.type
_entity_poly.pdbx_seq_one_letter_code
_entity_poly.pdbx_strand_id
1 'polypeptide(L)' 'MTGRKFCVGDKVLILLPTELKKLFMQWKGPFDIMATVGAYEYRINVNGKEKIFHANLLKTYIKGDTTSNGDANG' A
#
# COMPACT_ATOMS: atom_id res chain seq x y z
N MET A 1 18.91 6.49 -7.50
CA MET A 1 18.06 6.75 -6.32
C MET A 1 16.60 6.52 -6.72
N THR A 2 16.11 5.29 -6.61
CA THR A 2 14.74 4.96 -7.03
C THR A 2 13.82 5.13 -5.83
N GLY A 3 13.42 6.37 -5.54
CA GLY A 3 12.48 6.67 -4.45
C GLY A 3 11.09 6.10 -4.78
N ARG A 4 10.46 5.43 -3.81
CA ARG A 4 9.06 4.98 -3.95
C ARG A 4 8.16 6.21 -4.01
N LYS A 5 7.64 6.51 -5.19
CA LYS A 5 6.69 7.60 -5.44
C LYS A 5 5.33 7.01 -5.71
N PHE A 6 4.30 7.65 -5.17
CA PHE A 6 2.91 7.25 -5.37
C PHE A 6 2.11 8.47 -5.85
N CYS A 7 1.05 8.22 -6.63
CA CYS A 7 0.18 9.27 -7.13
C CYS A 7 -1.15 9.30 -6.36
N VAL A 8 -1.79 10.47 -6.33
CA VAL A 8 -3.16 10.62 -5.82
C VAL A 8 -4.09 9.75 -6.67
N GLY A 9 -4.94 8.95 -6.01
CA GLY A 9 -5.80 7.96 -6.66
C GLY A 9 -5.19 6.56 -6.79
N ASP A 10 -3.88 6.39 -6.53
CA ASP A 10 -3.30 5.04 -6.43
C ASP A 10 -3.80 4.31 -5.18
N LYS A 11 -3.92 2.98 -5.34
CA LYS A 11 -4.22 2.07 -4.24
C LYS A 11 -2.94 1.57 -3.61
N VAL A 12 -2.83 1.71 -2.29
CA VAL A 12 -1.67 1.27 -1.51
C VAL A 12 -2.09 0.46 -0.29
N LEU A 13 -1.19 -0.42 0.14
CA LEU A 13 -1.26 -1.12 1.40
C LEU A 13 -0.42 -0.36 2.43
N ILE A 14 -0.92 -0.27 3.65
CA ILE A 14 -0.23 0.38 4.79
C ILE A 14 0.22 -0.71 5.76
N LEU A 15 1.48 -0.62 6.21
CA LEU A 15 2.01 -1.47 7.26
C LEU A 15 1.52 -0.98 8.63
N LEU A 16 0.63 -1.74 9.27
CA LEU A 16 0.05 -1.42 10.59
C LEU A 16 0.37 -2.51 11.61
N PRO A 17 0.59 -2.16 12.89
CA PRO A 17 0.72 -3.16 13.96
C PRO A 17 -0.62 -3.89 14.16
N THR A 18 -0.54 -5.18 14.50
CA THR A 18 -1.71 -5.98 14.86
C THR A 18 -1.95 -5.96 16.37
N GLU A 19 -3.20 -5.85 16.78
CA GLU A 19 -3.59 -5.75 18.20
C GLU A 19 -3.47 -7.10 18.93
N LEU A 20 -3.55 -8.21 18.19
CA LEU A 20 -3.56 -9.57 18.74
C LEU A 20 -2.21 -10.01 19.30
N LYS A 21 -1.10 -9.52 18.76
CA LYS A 21 0.26 -9.77 19.27
C LYS A 21 1.14 -8.56 18.96
N LYS A 22 1.57 -7.83 19.98
CA LYS A 22 2.33 -6.55 19.95
C LYS A 22 3.59 -6.51 19.04
N LEU A 23 4.01 -7.63 18.43
CA LEU A 23 5.15 -7.73 17.52
C LEU A 23 4.81 -7.95 16.04
N PHE A 24 3.55 -8.24 15.69
CA PHE A 24 3.22 -8.60 14.31
C PHE A 24 2.73 -7.37 13.53
N MET A 25 3.44 -7.03 12.47
CA MET A 25 3.04 -6.01 11.50
C MET A 25 2.29 -6.67 10.34
N GLN A 26 1.21 -6.06 9.87
CA GLN A 26 0.41 -6.55 8.76
C GLN A 26 0.16 -5.44 7.74
N TRP A 27 0.22 -5.81 6.46
CA TRP A 27 -0.23 -4.96 5.36
C TRP A 27 -1.77 -4.92 5.35
N LYS A 28 -2.35 -3.74 5.57
CA LYS A 28 -3.80 -3.50 5.50
C LYS A 28 -4.12 -2.60 4.31
N GLY A 29 -5.28 -2.80 3.70
CA GLY A 29 -5.76 -2.03 2.55
C GLY A 29 -6.51 -2.92 1.55
N PRO A 30 -6.72 -2.46 0.31
CA PRO A 30 -6.17 -1.24 -0.29
C PRO A 30 -6.78 0.05 0.26
N PHE A 31 -5.97 1.10 0.35
CA PHE A 31 -6.40 2.46 0.68
C PHE A 31 -5.99 3.43 -0.43
N ASP A 32 -6.79 4.48 -0.60
CA ASP A 32 -6.60 5.47 -1.65
C ASP A 32 -5.77 6.65 -1.13
N ILE A 33 -4.75 7.02 -1.90
CA ILE A 33 -3.96 8.23 -1.64
C ILE A 33 -4.81 9.44 -2.00
N MET A 34 -5.02 10.30 -1.00
CA MET A 34 -5.80 11.53 -1.11
C MET A 34 -4.93 12.71 -1.56
N ALA A 35 -3.70 12.81 -1.05
CA ALA A 35 -2.78 13.90 -1.38
C ALA A 35 -1.32 13.53 -1.08
N THR A 36 -0.39 14.17 -1.78
CA THR A 36 1.04 14.16 -1.44
C THR A 36 1.33 15.35 -0.55
N VAL A 37 1.75 15.09 0.70
CA VAL A 37 2.01 16.13 1.71
C VAL A 37 3.48 16.54 1.70
N GLY A 38 4.38 15.62 1.38
CA GLY A 38 5.82 15.86 1.31
C GLY A 38 6.49 14.95 0.28
N ALA A 39 7.81 15.05 0.15
CA ALA A 39 8.57 14.24 -0.82
C ALA A 39 8.38 12.73 -0.64
N TYR A 40 8.12 12.28 0.59
CA TYR A 40 7.90 10.88 0.96
C TYR A 40 6.70 10.70 1.90
N GLU A 41 5.84 11.70 2.05
CA GLU A 41 4.70 11.67 2.96
C GLU A 41 3.39 11.83 2.20
N TYR A 42 2.46 10.91 2.44
CA TYR A 42 1.20 10.82 1.71
C TYR A 42 0.04 10.81 2.68
N ARG A 43 -0.99 11.61 2.36
CA ARG A 43 -2.27 11.59 3.05
C ARG A 43 -3.14 10.50 2.45
N ILE A 44 -3.63 9.61 3.30
CA ILE A 44 -4.40 8.43 2.92
C ILE A 44 -5.69 8.40 3.74
N ASN A 45 -6.80 8.04 3.12
CA ASN A 45 -8.07 7.83 3.82
C ASN A 45 -8.13 6.38 4.33
N VAL A 46 -8.12 6.23 5.66
CA VAL A 46 -8.22 4.93 6.32
C VAL A 46 -9.57 4.86 7.03
N ASN A 47 -10.55 4.21 6.40
CA ASN A 47 -11.92 4.06 6.91
C ASN A 47 -12.57 5.40 7.31
N GLY A 48 -12.50 6.41 6.44
CA GLY A 48 -13.07 7.74 6.68
C GLY A 48 -12.20 8.67 7.52
N LYS A 49 -11.04 8.22 8.00
CA LYS A 49 -10.07 9.04 8.72
C LYS A 49 -8.86 9.33 7.85
N GLU A 50 -8.60 10.61 7.61
CA GLU A 50 -7.38 11.04 6.92
C GLU A 50 -6.18 10.89 7.86
N LYS A 51 -5.14 10.18 7.40
CA LYS A 51 -3.88 10.00 8.11
C LYS A 51 -2.70 10.16 7.17
N ILE A 52 -1.61 10.70 7.69
CA ILE A 52 -0.36 10.87 6.94
C ILE A 52 0.56 9.70 7.24
N PHE A 53 1.13 9.10 6.20
CA PHE A 53 2.07 7.99 6.29
C PHE A 53 3.30 8.25 5.41
N HIS A 54 4.46 7.81 5.90
CA HIS A 54 5.70 7.83 5.12
C HIS A 54 5.70 6.71 4.09
N ALA A 55 6.33 6.95 2.93
CA ALA A 55 6.46 6.02 1.80
C ALA A 55 7.00 4.64 2.20
N ASN A 56 7.80 4.57 3.26
CA ASN A 56 8.37 3.33 3.79
C ASN A 56 7.30 2.36 4.33
N LEU A 57 6.20 2.91 4.86
CA LEU A 57 5.07 2.13 5.38
C LEU A 57 4.05 1.79 4.30
N LEU A 58 4.30 2.20 3.05
CA LEU A 58 3.39 2.03 1.93
C LEU A 58 3.93 0.99 0.95
N LYS A 59 3.02 0.20 0.39
CA LYS A 59 3.31 -0.76 -0.68
C LYS A 59 2.25 -0.62 -1.76
N THR A 60 2.66 -0.56 -3.02
CA THR A 60 1.72 -0.52 -4.16
C THR A 60 0.80 -1.73 -4.13
N TYR A 61 -0.51 -1.50 -4.22
CA TYR A 61 -1.48 -2.58 -4.33
C TYR A 61 -1.53 -3.05 -5.78
N ILE A 62 -0.99 -4.23 -6.05
CA ILE A 62 -1.10 -4.90 -7.34
C ILE A 62 -2.28 -5.86 -7.21
N LYS A 63 -3.39 -5.54 -7.88
CA LYS A 63 -4.54 -6.44 -7.99
C LYS A 63 -4.07 -7.60 -8.86
N GLY A 64 -3.67 -8.70 -8.22
CA GLY A 64 -3.18 -9.88 -8.90
C GLY A 64 -4.25 -10.40 -9.86
N ASP A 65 -4.06 -10.14 -11.14
CA ASP A 65 -4.67 -10.87 -12.22
C ASP A 65 -3.53 -11.49 -13.03
N THR A 66 -3.72 -12.72 -13.47
CA THR A 66 -2.75 -13.61 -14.14
C THR A 66 -1.88 -14.47 -13.20
N THR A 67 -2.54 -15.50 -12.67
CA THR A 67 -2.15 -16.88 -13.01
C THR A 67 -1.78 -16.97 -14.49
N SER A 68 -0.48 -16.97 -14.83
CA SER A 68 -0.05 -17.51 -16.13
C SER A 68 0.13 -19.01 -15.95
N ASN A 69 -0.98 -19.72 -16.15
CA ASN A 69 -0.99 -21.15 -16.42
C ASN A 69 -0.17 -21.38 -17.69
N GLY A 70 1.03 -21.92 -17.54
CA GLY A 70 1.96 -22.24 -18.62
C GLY A 70 2.21 -23.75 -18.72
N ASP A 71 1.17 -24.56 -18.54
CA ASP A 71 1.16 -25.96 -18.99
C ASP A 71 1.02 -25.97 -20.52
N ALA A 72 2.14 -25.92 -21.23
CA ALA A 72 2.22 -26.29 -22.64
C ALA A 72 3.07 -27.55 -22.74
N ASN A 73 2.41 -28.71 -22.66
CA ASN A 73 2.90 -29.94 -23.27
C ASN A 73 2.67 -29.83 -24.78
N GLY A 74 3.72 -30.05 -25.57
CA GLY A 74 3.69 -30.12 -27.03
C GLY A 74 5.06 -30.45 -27.57
#